data_AF-A0A7G7G2Y5-F1
#
_entry.id   AF-A0A7G7G2Y5-F1
#
_cell.length_a   1.000
_cell.length_b   1.000
_cell.length_c   1.000
_cell.angle_alpha   90.00
_cell.angle_beta   90.00
_cell.angle_gamma   90.00
#
_symmetry.space_group_name_H-M   'P 1'
#
loop_
_entity.id
_entity.type
_entity.pdbx_description
1 polymer ?
#
loop_
_entity_poly.entity_id
_entity_poly.type
_entity_poly.pdbx_seq_one_letter_code
_entity_poly.pdbx_strand_id
1 'polypeptide(L)' 'MKINTFSTPPELGKAAGNIAAGLIWQTIAAKGHATIISATGTSQFKTLKELVAWPGVDWKTECCIIDFSLL' A
#
# COMPACT_ATOMS: atom_id res chain seq x y z
N MET A 1 15.69 -4.02 -11.52
CA MET A 1 15.25 -2.84 -10.73
C MET A 1 14.39 -1.95 -11.62
N LYS A 2 13.18 -1.57 -11.19
CA LYS A 2 12.29 -0.67 -11.94
C LYS A 2 12.18 0.65 -11.18
N ILE A 3 12.48 1.77 -11.84
CA ILE A 3 12.38 3.11 -11.27
C ILE A 3 11.23 3.83 -11.96
N ASN A 4 10.27 4.34 -11.18
CA ASN A 4 9.21 5.22 -11.66
C ASN A 4 9.45 6.62 -11.10
N THR A 5 9.46 7.63 -11.97
CA THR A 5 9.60 9.05 -11.58
C THR A 5 8.30 9.79 -11.84
N PHE A 6 7.91 10.65 -10.90
CA PHE A 6 6.69 11.45 -10.98
C PHE A 6 7.02 12.91 -10.73
N SER A 7 6.26 13.80 -11.36
CA SER A 7 6.55 15.23 -11.33
C SER A 7 6.18 15.87 -9.99
N THR A 8 5.24 15.26 -9.26
CA THR A 8 4.76 15.80 -7.99
C THR A 8 4.61 14.72 -6.90
N PRO A 9 4.77 15.07 -5.61
CA PRO A 9 4.53 14.14 -4.51
C PRO A 9 3.11 13.51 -4.49
N PRO A 10 2.03 14.24 -4.84
CA PRO A 10 0.70 13.63 -4.98
C PRO A 10 0.62 12.56 -6.08
N GLU A 11 1.21 12.79 -7.25
CA GLU A 11 1.26 11.80 -8.33
C GLU A 11 2.03 10.54 -7.90
N LEU A 12 3.16 10.73 -7.23
CA LEU A 12 3.95 9.64 -6.68
C LEU A 12 3.12 8.83 -5.68
N GLY A 13 2.47 9.50 -4.72
CA GLY A 13 1.64 8.85 -3.71
C GLY A 13 0.49 8.05 -4.32
N LYS A 14 -0.19 8.61 -5.33
CA LYS A 14 -1.26 7.92 -6.08
C LYS A 14 -0.75 6.69 -6.80
N ALA A 15 0.37 6.81 -7.50
CA ALA A 15 0.95 5.67 -8.20
C ALA A 15 1.41 4.58 -7.22
N ALA A 16 2.10 4.97 -6.14
CA ALA A 16 2.57 4.04 -5.11
C ALA A 16 1.40 3.32 -4.41
N GLY A 17 0.35 4.06 -4.04
CA GLY A 17 -0.84 3.49 -3.40
C GLY A 17 -1.56 2.49 -4.29
N ASN A 18 -1.75 2.82 -5.58
CA ASN A 18 -2.38 1.91 -6.55
C ASN A 18 -1.56 0.64 -6.79
N ILE A 19 -0.23 0.78 -6.88
CA ILE A 19 0.66 -0.38 -7.05
C ILE A 19 0.58 -1.28 -5.82
N ALA A 20 0.65 -0.70 -4.62
CA ALA A 20 0.54 -1.46 -3.37
C ALA A 20 -0.81 -2.18 -3.27
N ALA A 21 -1.92 -1.48 -3.54
CA ALA A 21 -3.27 -2.05 -3.47
C ALA A 21 -3.44 -3.24 -4.42
N GLY A 22 -2.99 -3.11 -5.66
CA GLY A 22 -3.05 -4.19 -6.64
C GLY A 22 -2.26 -5.43 -6.20
N LEU A 23 -1.07 -5.23 -5.64
CA LEU A 23 -0.25 -6.35 -5.12
C LEU A 23 -0.89 -7.02 -3.91
N ILE A 24 -1.46 -6.24 -2.99
CA ILE A 24 -2.15 -6.73 -1.81
C ILE A 24 -3.37 -7.56 -2.22
N TRP A 25 -4.22 -7.02 -3.09
CA TRP A 25 -5.40 -7.71 -3.60
C TRP A 25 -5.05 -9.01 -4.32
N GLN A 26 -4.05 -9.01 -5.21
CA GLN A 26 -3.59 -10.23 -5.88
C GLN A 26 -3.06 -11.26 -4.88
N THR A 27 -2.38 -10.81 -3.83
CA THR A 27 -1.83 -11.70 -2.80
C THR A 27 -2.92 -12.32 -1.94
N ILE A 28 -3.92 -11.52 -1.52
CA ILE A 28 -5.09 -12.01 -0.78
C ILE A 28 -5.87 -13.01 -1.65
N ALA A 29 -6.13 -12.68 -2.92
CA ALA A 29 -6.84 -13.57 -3.84
C ALA A 29 -6.11 -14.92 -4.02
N ALA A 30 -4.77 -14.92 -4.00
CA ALA A 30 -3.97 -16.13 -4.18
C ALA A 30 -3.73 -16.94 -2.89
N LYS A 31 -3.65 -16.28 -1.72
CA LYS A 31 -3.17 -16.90 -0.46
C LYS A 31 -4.17 -16.80 0.71
N GLY A 32 -5.27 -16.08 0.53
CA GLY A 32 -6.24 -15.76 1.58
C GLY A 32 -5.81 -14.67 2.56
N HIS A 33 -4.56 -14.18 2.49
CA HIS A 33 -4.05 -13.09 3.32
C HIS A 33 -2.84 -12.38 2.67
N ALA A 34 -2.55 -11.16 3.12
CA ALA A 34 -1.31 -10.45 2.81
C ALA A 34 -0.67 -9.88 4.09
N THR A 35 0.66 -9.84 4.12
CA THR A 35 1.44 -9.20 5.18
C THR A 35 2.18 -8.01 4.59
N ILE A 36 2.07 -6.85 5.23
CA ILE A 36 2.62 -5.60 4.72
C ILE A 36 3.55 -5.01 5.78
N ILE A 37 4.77 -4.69 5.38
CA ILE A 37 5.69 -3.91 6.20
C ILE A 37 5.65 -2.48 5.66
N SER A 38 5.30 -1.52 6.50
CA SER A 38 5.34 -0.10 6.17
C SER A 38 6.48 0.58 6.93
N ALA A 39 7.24 1.43 6.24
CA ALA A 39 8.15 2.36 6.90
C ALA A 39 7.36 3.50 7.58
N THR A 40 8.07 4.37 8.31
CA THR A 40 7.56 5.68 8.78
C THR A 40 8.14 6.85 7.99
N GLY A 41 7.37 7.93 7.91
CA GLY A 41 7.75 9.17 7.25
C GLY A 41 6.54 9.93 6.69
N THR A 42 6.66 11.24 6.51
CA THR A 42 5.55 12.07 5.99
C THR A 42 5.20 11.75 4.53
N SER A 43 6.15 11.25 3.75
CA SER A 43 5.95 10.86 2.35
C SER A 43 4.93 9.72 2.18
N GLN A 44 4.73 8.88 3.19
CA GLN A 44 3.81 7.74 3.11
C GLN A 44 2.34 8.14 3.22
N PHE A 45 2.01 9.31 3.77
CA PHE A 45 0.60 9.68 4.00
C PHE A 45 -0.20 9.70 2.70
N LYS A 46 0.42 10.16 1.60
CA LYS A 46 -0.24 10.16 0.28
C LYS A 46 -0.43 8.74 -0.24
N THR A 47 0.58 7.88 -0.11
CA THR A 47 0.51 6.46 -0.46
C THR A 47 -0.58 5.73 0.31
N LEU A 48 -0.61 5.89 1.64
CA LEU A 48 -1.61 5.26 2.51
C LEU A 48 -3.01 5.77 2.22
N LYS A 49 -3.19 7.08 1.98
CA LYS A 49 -4.49 7.65 1.64
C LYS A 49 -5.08 7.02 0.37
N GLU A 50 -4.25 6.84 -0.65
CA GLU A 50 -4.65 6.24 -1.93
C GLU A 50 -4.88 4.74 -1.78
N LEU A 51 -4.05 4.07 -0.97
CA LEU A 51 -4.18 2.65 -0.65
C LEU A 51 -5.50 2.33 0.04
N VAL A 52 -5.85 3.03 1.13
CA VAL A 52 -7.08 2.74 1.90
C VAL A 52 -8.36 3.14 1.17
N ALA A 53 -8.25 4.02 0.16
CA ALA A 53 -9.37 4.41 -0.70
C ALA A 53 -9.60 3.43 -1.87
N TRP A 54 -8.73 2.42 -2.04
CA TRP A 54 -8.83 1.50 -3.16
C TRP A 54 -10.07 0.59 -3.03
N PRO A 55 -10.91 0.49 -4.08
CA PRO A 55 -12.15 -0.25 -4.01
C PRO A 55 -11.90 -1.76 -4.01
N GLY A 56 -12.61 -2.50 -3.14
CA GLY A 56 -12.59 -3.97 -3.17
C GLY A 56 -11.53 -4.64 -2.30
N VAL A 57 -10.87 -3.89 -1.41
CA VAL A 57 -10.15 -4.48 -0.26
C VAL A 57 -10.91 -4.14 1.01
N ASP A 58 -11.36 -5.18 1.73
CA ASP A 58 -11.89 -5.00 3.08
C ASP A 58 -10.74 -5.06 4.09
N TRP A 59 -10.20 -3.89 4.40
CA TRP A 59 -9.07 -3.72 5.32
C TRP A 59 -9.33 -4.24 6.75
N LYS A 60 -10.60 -4.47 7.14
CA LYS A 60 -10.93 -5.00 8.46
C LYS A 60 -10.85 -6.53 8.53
N THR A 61 -11.09 -7.21 7.42
CA THR A 61 -11.22 -8.69 7.39
C THR A 61 -10.08 -9.37 6.63
N GLU A 62 -9.46 -8.70 5.65
CA GLU A 62 -8.50 -9.31 4.73
C GLU A 62 -7.02 -8.97 5.01
N CYS A 63 -6.74 -7.97 5.86
CA CYS A 63 -5.37 -7.50 6.11
C CYS A 63 -5.05 -7.47 7.60
N CYS A 64 -3.98 -8.17 8.00
CA CYS A 64 -3.51 -8.13 9.38
C CYS A 64 -1.99 -7.94 9.43
N ILE A 65 -1.61 -7.06 10.36
CA ILE A 65 -0.26 -6.66 10.80
C ILE A 65 0.38 -5.58 9.91
N ILE A 66 0.21 -4.32 10.34
CA ILE A 66 1.20 -3.26 10.12
C ILE A 66 2.18 -3.40 11.28
N ASP A 67 3.34 -3.98 11.03
CA ASP A 67 4.38 -4.10 12.04
C ASP A 67 5.15 -2.78 12.15
N PHE A 68 4.94 -2.06 13.25
CA PHE A 68 5.69 -0.85 13.61
C PHE A 68 6.97 -1.16 14.41
N SER A 69 7.26 -2.43 14.72
CA SER A 69 8.38 -2.83 15.60
C SER A 69 9.76 -2.79 14.94
N LEU A 70 9.86 -2.45 13.64
CA LEU A 70 11.12 -2.23 12.93
C LEU A 70 11.57 -0.76 12.94
N LEU A 71 11.09 0.04 13.90
CA LEU A 71 11.46 1.44 14.11
C LEU A 71 11.89 1.71 15.55
#